data_AF-A0AAW0KW12-F1
#
_entry.id   AF-A0AAW0KW12-F1
#
_cell.length_a   1.000
_cell.length_b   1.000
_cell.length_c   1.000
_cell.angle_alpha   90.00
_cell.angle_beta   90.00
_cell.angle_gamma   90.00
#
_symmetry.space_group_name_H-M   'P 1'
#
loop_
_entity.id
_entity.type
_entity.pdbx_description
1 polymer ?
#
loop_
_entity_poly.entity_id
_entity_poly.type
_entity_poly.pdbx_seq_one_letter_code
_entity_poly.pdbx_strand_id
1 'polypeptide(L)'
;MVIFPSFLDGFTRSVPIKKEKNNKNDVGRETAEKLAKEAKKNELILSSSGTVKANKSNNLVSVCSKRGMKGINQDCLIVWEEFGCQEDMLFCGIFDGHGPWGHLVAKRVRKSVPASLLCNWQETLASTSLDLDFEIEVDRNLHLFDIWKQSYLKTYAAVDQELKLHPGIDTFCSGTTALTLVKQGEHLVIANVGDSRAVLATTSDDGHLLWDVISNQEAVQIVSLTPVREKSAKRLVEHAVHAWKHKKRGIAKDDISAVCLFFHTSTSQPINPIQVSKQVA
;
A
#
# COMPACT_ATOMS: atom_id res chain seq x y z
N MET A 1 19.82 20.86 -7.39
CA MET A 1 18.66 21.11 -8.26
C MET A 1 18.00 19.75 -8.41
N VAL A 2 16.97 19.46 -7.62
CA VAL A 2 16.24 18.20 -7.76
C VAL A 2 15.25 18.46 -8.89
N ILE A 3 15.62 17.97 -10.07
CA ILE A 3 14.78 18.05 -11.26
C ILE A 3 13.82 16.88 -11.13
N PHE A 4 12.53 17.15 -10.96
CA PHE A 4 11.50 16.17 -11.26
C PHE A 4 11.66 15.82 -12.74
N PRO A 5 11.85 14.55 -13.14
CA PRO A 5 11.69 14.17 -14.53
C PRO A 5 10.20 14.29 -14.86
N SER A 6 9.76 15.49 -15.24
CA SER A 6 8.53 15.67 -15.99
C SER A 6 8.86 15.27 -17.43
N PHE A 7 8.76 13.97 -17.74
CA PHE A 7 8.52 13.59 -19.14
C PHE A 7 7.04 13.82 -19.41
N LEU A 8 6.70 15.07 -19.71
CA LEU A 8 5.73 15.53 -20.72
C LEU A 8 5.41 17.01 -20.47
N ASP A 9 5.31 17.72 -21.58
CA ASP A 9 5.47 19.16 -21.79
C ASP A 9 4.36 20.04 -21.15
N GLY A 10 4.73 21.28 -20.79
CA GLY A 10 3.80 22.43 -20.81
C GLY A 10 3.17 22.92 -19.50
N PHE A 11 3.94 23.56 -18.61
CA PHE A 11 3.73 24.96 -18.15
C PHE A 11 4.73 25.29 -17.03
N THR A 12 5.75 26.09 -17.33
CA THR A 12 6.74 26.55 -16.37
C THR A 12 6.21 27.74 -15.56
N ARG A 13 6.26 27.65 -14.23
CA ARG A 13 6.38 28.83 -13.36
C ARG A 13 7.51 28.59 -12.35
N SER A 14 8.67 29.12 -12.67
CA SER A 14 9.84 29.15 -11.78
C SER A 14 9.67 30.25 -10.73
N VAL A 15 9.80 29.90 -9.45
CA VAL A 15 10.00 30.84 -8.33
C VAL A 15 11.45 30.73 -7.87
N PRO A 16 12.19 31.84 -7.65
CA PRO A 16 13.61 31.77 -7.29
C PRO A 16 13.80 31.49 -5.80
N ILE A 17 14.63 30.50 -5.45
CA ILE A 17 14.98 30.17 -4.06
C ILE A 17 16.46 30.49 -3.82
N LYS A 18 16.72 31.36 -2.82
CA LYS A 18 18.06 31.68 -2.31
C LYS A 18 18.66 30.46 -1.59
N LYS A 19 19.98 30.25 -1.76
CA LYS A 19 20.75 29.21 -1.08
C LYS A 19 20.86 29.52 0.41
N GLU A 20 20.19 28.74 1.24
CA GLU A 20 20.49 28.60 2.67
C GLU A 20 20.91 27.15 2.95
N LYS A 21 22.06 26.99 3.64
CA LYS A 21 22.60 25.71 4.07
C LYS A 21 21.88 25.28 5.35
N ASN A 22 20.68 24.71 5.23
CA ASN A 22 20.07 23.82 6.22
C ASN A 22 18.99 22.95 5.55
N ASN A 23 18.93 21.66 5.90
CA ASN A 23 17.80 20.75 5.69
C ASN A 23 17.34 20.41 4.25
N LYS A 24 18.17 19.69 3.46
CA LYS A 24 17.70 19.11 2.19
C LYS A 24 16.53 18.10 2.37
N ASN A 25 16.57 17.28 3.42
CA ASN A 25 15.55 16.25 3.69
C ASN A 25 14.18 16.85 4.02
N ASP A 26 14.16 18.05 4.61
CA ASP A 26 12.93 18.73 5.02
C ASP A 26 12.19 19.30 3.80
N VAL A 27 12.94 19.80 2.81
CA VAL A 27 12.38 20.32 1.54
C VAL A 27 11.79 19.20 0.69
N GLY A 28 12.48 18.06 0.58
CA GLY A 28 11.97 16.88 -0.15
C GLY A 28 10.70 16.32 0.46
N ARG A 29 10.67 16.21 1.79
CA ARG A 29 9.49 15.82 2.54
C ARG A 29 8.32 16.80 2.37
N GLU A 30 8.56 18.11 2.48
CA GLU A 30 7.52 19.13 2.28
C GLU A 30 6.91 19.03 0.87
N THR A 31 7.73 18.72 -0.12
CA THR A 31 7.28 18.53 -1.50
C THR A 31 6.40 17.28 -1.63
N ALA A 32 6.83 16.15 -1.06
CA ALA A 32 6.02 14.94 -1.02
C ALA A 32 4.69 15.14 -0.29
N GLU A 33 4.67 15.95 0.78
CA GLU A 33 3.44 16.32 1.48
C GLU A 33 2.51 17.21 0.62
N LYS A 34 3.05 18.06 -0.27
CA LYS A 34 2.26 18.82 -1.25
C LYS A 34 1.63 17.90 -2.28
N LEU A 35 2.39 16.94 -2.83
CA LEU A 35 1.89 15.93 -3.76
C LEU A 35 0.76 15.10 -3.11
N ALA A 36 0.90 14.73 -1.83
CA ALA A 36 -0.15 14.02 -1.10
C ALA A 36 -1.44 14.86 -0.93
N LYS A 37 -1.33 16.19 -0.79
CA LYS A 37 -2.49 17.09 -0.71
C LYS A 37 -3.20 17.20 -2.06
N GLU A 38 -2.44 17.28 -3.14
CA GLU A 38 -2.97 17.31 -4.51
C GLU A 38 -3.67 16.00 -4.87
N ALA A 39 -3.04 14.86 -4.60
CA ALA A 39 -3.62 13.55 -4.82
C ALA A 39 -4.94 13.34 -4.05
N LYS A 40 -5.04 13.87 -2.81
CA LYS A 40 -6.31 13.88 -2.06
C LYS A 40 -7.40 14.72 -2.75
N LYS A 41 -7.03 15.89 -3.29
CA LYS A 41 -7.97 16.75 -4.03
C LYS A 41 -8.49 16.05 -5.29
N ASN A 42 -7.66 15.21 -5.89
CA ASN A 42 -7.99 14.43 -7.10
C ASN A 42 -8.57 13.05 -6.79
N GLU A 43 -8.94 12.76 -5.53
CA GLU A 43 -9.52 11.47 -5.09
C GLU A 43 -8.64 10.24 -5.32
N LEU A 44 -7.32 10.43 -5.44
CA LEU A 44 -6.33 9.36 -5.65
C LEU A 44 -5.82 8.73 -4.35
N ILE A 45 -6.22 9.26 -3.19
CA ILE A 45 -5.85 8.73 -1.87
C ILE A 45 -7.08 8.24 -1.09
N LEU A 46 -7.07 6.96 -0.71
CA LEU A 46 -7.98 6.43 0.30
C LEU A 46 -7.27 6.26 1.64
N SER A 47 -7.97 6.57 2.71
CA SER A 47 -7.48 6.34 4.07
C SER A 47 -8.55 5.82 5.04
N SER A 48 -9.70 5.42 4.49
CA SER A 48 -10.86 4.85 5.15
C SER A 48 -11.53 3.80 4.25
N SER A 49 -12.46 3.03 4.80
CA SER A 49 -13.26 2.07 4.03
C SER A 49 -13.90 2.72 2.80
N GLY A 50 -13.78 2.06 1.65
CA GLY A 50 -14.18 2.63 0.37
C GLY A 50 -13.51 1.93 -0.80
N THR A 51 -13.56 2.56 -1.97
CA THR A 51 -12.99 2.05 -3.22
C THR A 51 -12.33 3.18 -3.99
N VAL A 52 -11.21 2.89 -4.66
CA VAL A 52 -10.54 3.84 -5.54
C VAL A 52 -10.17 3.13 -6.82
N LYS A 53 -10.31 3.87 -7.91
CA LYS A 53 -9.95 3.46 -9.25
C LYS A 53 -9.29 4.67 -9.89
N ALA A 54 -8.02 4.57 -10.27
CA ALA A 54 -7.43 5.64 -11.06
C ALA A 54 -8.07 5.63 -12.45
N ASN A 55 -8.30 6.80 -13.04
CA ASN A 55 -8.93 6.89 -14.36
C ASN A 55 -8.02 6.35 -15.48
N LYS A 56 -6.70 6.35 -15.25
CA LYS A 56 -5.68 5.93 -16.22
C LYS A 56 -5.06 4.57 -15.92
N SER A 57 -5.02 4.15 -14.65
CA SER A 57 -4.55 2.81 -14.27
C SER A 57 -5.73 1.83 -14.31
N ASN A 58 -5.49 0.62 -14.82
CA ASN A 58 -6.48 -0.46 -14.78
C ASN A 58 -6.61 -1.10 -13.38
N ASN A 59 -6.04 -0.46 -12.35
CA ASN A 59 -6.09 -0.94 -10.97
C ASN A 59 -7.49 -0.72 -10.40
N LEU A 60 -7.98 -1.72 -9.68
CA LEU A 60 -9.14 -1.56 -8.81
C LEU A 60 -8.73 -1.87 -7.38
N VAL A 61 -9.11 -1.00 -6.47
CA VAL A 61 -8.81 -1.16 -5.05
C VAL A 61 -10.10 -1.13 -4.23
N SER A 62 -10.28 -2.17 -3.42
CA SER A 62 -11.35 -2.27 -2.42
C SER A 62 -10.72 -2.24 -1.03
N VAL A 63 -11.27 -1.43 -0.14
CA VAL A 63 -10.75 -1.19 1.20
C VAL A 63 -11.86 -1.34 2.22
N CYS A 64 -11.62 -2.09 3.29
CA CYS A 64 -12.54 -2.16 4.42
C CYS A 64 -11.78 -2.27 5.73
N SER A 65 -12.14 -1.42 6.69
CA SER A 65 -11.72 -1.50 8.09
C SER A 65 -12.95 -1.51 8.99
N LYS A 66 -12.96 -2.40 9.97
CA LYS A 66 -14.05 -2.55 10.93
C LYS A 66 -13.50 -2.65 12.35
N ARG A 67 -13.91 -1.68 13.16
CA ARG A 67 -13.59 -1.61 14.59
C ARG A 67 -13.96 -2.90 15.34
N GLY A 68 -13.08 -3.27 16.25
CA GLY A 68 -13.18 -4.33 17.23
C GLY A 68 -14.08 -4.01 18.41
N MET A 69 -13.91 -4.79 19.47
CA MET A 69 -14.56 -4.62 20.77
C MET A 69 -13.54 -4.31 21.89
N LYS A 70 -12.25 -4.14 21.56
CA LYS A 70 -11.17 -3.90 22.52
C LYS A 70 -10.96 -2.44 22.91
N GLY A 71 -11.70 -1.50 22.32
CA GLY A 71 -11.52 -0.07 22.58
C GLY A 71 -11.65 0.75 21.31
N ILE A 72 -10.91 1.86 21.23
CA ILE A 72 -10.78 2.68 20.01
C ILE A 72 -10.19 1.84 18.88
N ASN A 73 -10.60 2.09 17.63
CA ASN A 73 -9.97 1.44 16.48
C ASN A 73 -8.52 1.91 16.36
N GLN A 74 -7.56 0.99 16.47
CA GLN A 74 -6.14 1.26 16.36
C GLN A 74 -5.58 0.95 14.97
N ASP A 75 -6.33 0.25 14.12
CA ASP A 75 -5.98 0.04 12.71
C ASP A 75 -6.05 1.34 11.91
N CYS A 76 -5.13 1.49 10.96
CA CYS A 76 -5.33 2.38 9.83
C CYS A 76 -4.66 1.86 8.56
N LEU A 77 -5.04 2.46 7.44
CA LEU A 77 -4.54 2.09 6.12
C LEU A 77 -4.44 3.31 5.23
N ILE A 78 -3.71 3.19 4.13
CA ILE A 78 -3.67 4.15 3.05
C ILE A 78 -3.49 3.44 1.71
N VAL A 79 -4.17 3.94 0.69
CA VAL A 79 -3.90 3.64 -0.72
C VAL A 79 -3.68 4.97 -1.41
N TRP A 80 -2.64 5.07 -2.22
CA TRP A 80 -2.29 6.26 -3.00
C TRP A 80 -1.99 5.80 -4.44
N GLU A 81 -2.97 5.97 -5.33
CA GLU A 81 -2.82 5.79 -6.78
C GLU A 81 -2.03 6.95 -7.39
N GLU A 82 -1.32 6.68 -8.49
CA GLU A 82 -0.41 7.64 -9.12
C GLU A 82 0.62 8.19 -8.11
N PHE A 83 1.23 7.27 -7.34
CA PHE A 83 2.07 7.60 -6.19
C PHE A 83 3.23 8.50 -6.60
N GLY A 84 3.31 9.70 -6.02
CA GLY A 84 4.31 10.71 -6.39
C GLY A 84 4.10 11.35 -7.76
N CYS A 85 2.85 11.40 -8.23
CA CYS A 85 2.47 11.85 -9.57
C CYS A 85 3.12 11.00 -10.69
N GLN A 86 3.31 9.71 -10.43
CA GLN A 86 3.78 8.73 -11.41
C GLN A 86 2.61 7.81 -11.76
N GLU A 87 2.11 7.89 -13.00
CA GLU A 87 0.86 7.23 -13.43
C GLU A 87 0.89 5.70 -13.30
N ASP A 88 2.08 5.10 -13.38
CA ASP A 88 2.31 3.65 -13.29
C ASP A 88 2.59 3.16 -11.85
N MET A 89 2.52 4.06 -10.86
CA MET A 89 2.84 3.75 -9.47
C MET A 89 1.62 3.74 -8.55
N LEU A 90 1.61 2.79 -7.62
CA LEU A 90 0.64 2.71 -6.53
C LEU A 90 1.37 2.41 -5.23
N PHE A 91 1.06 3.18 -4.18
CA PHE A 91 1.45 2.88 -2.81
C PHE A 91 0.25 2.37 -2.01
N CYS A 92 0.45 1.34 -1.20
CA CYS A 92 -0.54 0.89 -0.23
C CYS A 92 0.14 0.54 1.11
N GLY A 93 -0.54 0.82 2.22
CA GLY A 93 -0.07 0.50 3.56
C GLY A 93 -1.20 0.11 4.50
N ILE A 94 -0.94 -0.87 5.37
CA ILE A 94 -1.78 -1.29 6.50
C ILE A 94 -0.93 -1.20 7.77
N PHE A 95 -1.51 -0.66 8.83
CA PHE A 95 -0.86 -0.39 10.10
C PHE A 95 -1.79 -0.81 11.24
N ASP A 96 -1.38 -1.82 11.99
CA ASP A 96 -2.07 -2.35 13.18
C ASP A 96 -1.41 -1.74 14.44
N GLY A 97 -2.07 -0.74 15.00
CA GLY A 97 -1.60 -0.01 16.17
C GLY A 97 -1.84 -0.78 17.47
N HIS A 98 -0.90 -0.74 18.39
CA HIS A 98 -1.04 -1.38 19.71
C HIS A 98 -0.52 -0.49 20.85
N GLY A 99 -0.94 -0.83 22.06
CA GLY A 99 -0.63 -0.07 23.27
C GLY A 99 -1.52 1.17 23.44
N PRO A 100 -1.32 1.94 24.51
CA PRO A 100 -2.22 3.05 24.87
C PRO A 100 -2.34 4.12 23.78
N TRP A 101 -1.26 4.37 23.03
CA TRP A 101 -1.20 5.35 21.95
C TRP A 101 -1.16 4.73 20.56
N GLY A 102 -1.40 3.42 20.41
CA GLY A 102 -1.28 2.68 19.14
C GLY A 102 -2.02 3.32 17.97
N HIS A 103 -3.27 3.74 18.20
CA HIS A 103 -4.08 4.48 17.23
C HIS A 103 -3.46 5.81 16.75
N LEU A 104 -2.64 6.48 17.57
CA LEU A 104 -1.94 7.71 17.20
C LEU A 104 -0.61 7.40 16.50
N VAL A 105 0.11 6.37 16.97
CA VAL A 105 1.32 5.86 16.31
C VAL A 105 1.00 5.40 14.89
N ALA A 106 0.02 4.53 14.71
CA ALA A 106 -0.43 4.04 13.39
C ALA A 106 -0.82 5.20 12.47
N LYS A 107 -1.61 6.17 12.96
CA LYS A 107 -1.97 7.37 12.18
C LYS A 107 -0.77 8.22 11.79
N ARG A 108 0.24 8.32 12.66
CA ARG A 108 1.47 9.06 12.40
C ARG A 108 2.31 8.36 11.33
N VAL A 109 2.52 7.05 11.46
CA VAL A 109 3.22 6.22 10.46
C VAL A 109 2.53 6.30 9.11
N ARG A 110 1.20 6.13 9.05
CA ARG A 110 0.40 6.30 7.82
C ARG A 110 0.63 7.65 7.14
N LYS A 111 0.86 8.72 7.90
CA LYS A 111 1.13 10.06 7.35
C LYS A 111 2.58 10.20 6.89
N SER A 112 3.55 9.75 7.69
CA SER A 112 4.97 10.00 7.46
C SER A 112 5.60 9.04 6.44
N VAL A 113 5.22 7.77 6.42
CA VAL A 113 5.84 6.75 5.55
C VAL A 113 5.74 7.10 4.06
N PRO A 114 4.57 7.43 3.47
CA PRO A 114 4.50 7.70 2.04
C PRO A 114 5.37 8.89 1.62
N ALA A 115 5.35 9.97 2.41
CA ALA A 115 6.11 11.18 2.11
C ALA A 115 7.63 10.94 2.24
N SER A 116 8.05 10.26 3.32
CA SER A 116 9.46 9.91 3.52
C SER A 116 9.95 8.89 2.50
N LEU A 117 9.10 7.94 2.09
CA LEU A 117 9.44 6.94 1.08
C LEU A 117 9.68 7.59 -0.28
N LEU A 118 8.78 8.49 -0.71
CA LEU A 118 8.93 9.19 -1.97
C LEU A 118 10.22 10.04 -2.00
N CYS A 119 10.53 10.73 -0.89
CA CYS A 119 11.77 11.50 -0.75
C CYS A 119 13.01 10.60 -0.84
N ASN A 120 13.06 9.51 -0.06
CA ASN A 120 14.21 8.60 -0.05
C ASN A 120 14.39 7.87 -1.39
N TRP A 121 13.29 7.56 -2.08
CA TRP A 121 13.31 6.98 -3.43
C TRP A 121 13.91 7.94 -4.43
N GLN A 122 13.48 9.20 -4.47
CA GLN A 122 14.05 10.21 -5.35
C GLN A 122 15.55 10.45 -5.07
N GLU A 123 15.94 10.53 -3.81
CA GLU A 123 17.35 10.71 -3.43
C GLU A 123 18.23 9.52 -3.80
N THR A 124 17.70 8.30 -3.62
CA THR A 124 18.40 7.07 -3.97
C THR A 124 18.52 6.96 -5.49
N LEU A 125 17.44 7.19 -6.25
CA LEU A 125 17.48 7.27 -7.71
C LEU A 125 18.53 8.25 -8.22
N ALA A 126 18.57 9.47 -7.67
CA ALA A 126 19.50 10.51 -8.11
C ALA A 126 20.96 10.20 -7.76
N SER A 127 21.19 9.46 -6.67
CA SER A 127 22.53 9.02 -6.28
C SER A 127 23.01 7.90 -7.19
N THR A 128 22.11 7.00 -7.55
CA THR A 128 22.41 5.83 -8.36
C THR A 128 22.53 6.15 -9.85
N SER A 129 21.81 7.15 -10.36
CA SER A 129 21.93 7.61 -11.76
C SER A 129 23.29 8.24 -12.11
N LEU A 130 24.11 8.57 -11.10
CA LEU A 130 25.46 9.11 -11.29
C LEU A 130 26.51 8.02 -11.53
N ASP A 131 26.17 6.75 -11.30
CA ASP A 131 27.12 5.63 -11.29
C ASP A 131 27.03 4.70 -12.51
N LEU A 132 26.13 4.94 -13.48
CA LEU A 132 25.82 3.95 -14.53
C LEU A 132 26.09 4.43 -15.97
N ASP A 133 27.22 3.96 -16.51
CA ASP A 133 27.46 3.71 -17.93
C ASP A 133 27.12 2.22 -18.24
N PHE A 134 26.14 2.00 -19.13
CA PHE A 134 25.85 0.75 -19.88
C PHE A 134 25.67 -0.60 -19.12
N GLU A 135 24.44 -1.01 -18.75
CA GLU A 135 24.15 -2.40 -18.31
C GLU A 135 22.82 -3.04 -18.79
N ILE A 136 22.81 -4.38 -18.83
CA ILE A 136 21.85 -5.34 -19.43
C ILE A 136 20.50 -5.38 -18.65
N GLU A 137 19.41 -5.82 -19.28
CA GLU A 137 18.04 -5.81 -18.74
C GLU A 137 17.83 -6.56 -17.40
N VAL A 138 18.54 -7.68 -17.15
CA VAL A 138 18.46 -8.42 -15.87
C VAL A 138 19.02 -7.59 -14.71
N ASP A 139 20.07 -6.82 -14.99
CA ASP A 139 20.71 -5.95 -14.02
C ASP A 139 19.79 -4.78 -13.61
N ARG A 140 19.00 -4.25 -14.56
CA ARG A 140 17.99 -3.20 -14.28
C ARG A 140 16.93 -3.62 -13.26
N ASN A 141 16.48 -4.87 -13.25
CA ASN A 141 15.47 -5.34 -12.29
C ASN A 141 16.04 -5.45 -10.87
N LEU A 142 17.25 -5.99 -10.74
CA LEU A 142 17.96 -6.06 -9.47
C LEU A 142 18.25 -4.65 -8.93
N HIS A 143 18.63 -3.76 -9.83
CA HIS A 143 18.89 -2.36 -9.54
C HIS A 143 17.66 -1.61 -9.02
N LEU A 144 16.51 -1.74 -9.68
CA LEU A 144 15.24 -1.18 -9.22
C LEU A 144 14.84 -1.72 -7.85
N PHE A 145 15.02 -3.03 -7.63
CA PHE A 145 14.77 -3.63 -6.32
C PHE A 145 15.69 -3.05 -5.24
N ASP A 146 16.98 -2.88 -5.52
CA ASP A 146 17.93 -2.30 -4.57
C ASP A 146 17.61 -0.84 -4.25
N ILE A 147 17.22 -0.03 -5.25
CA ILE A 147 16.75 1.34 -5.04
C ILE A 147 15.57 1.34 -4.04
N TRP A 148 14.55 0.52 -4.29
CA TRP A 148 13.38 0.45 -3.40
C TRP A 148 13.73 -0.08 -2.01
N LYS A 149 14.57 -1.12 -1.93
CA LYS A 149 15.04 -1.70 -0.67
C LYS A 149 15.75 -0.65 0.19
N GLN A 150 16.71 0.10 -0.37
CA GLN A 150 17.40 1.16 0.35
C GLN A 150 16.45 2.29 0.75
N SER A 151 15.50 2.63 -0.12
CA SER A 151 14.49 3.66 0.15
C SER A 151 13.59 3.28 1.32
N TYR A 152 13.15 2.02 1.40
CA TYR A 152 12.37 1.50 2.52
C TYR A 152 13.17 1.48 3.82
N LEU A 153 14.42 1.00 3.80
CA LEU A 153 15.27 0.96 4.99
C LEU A 153 15.50 2.36 5.58
N LYS A 154 15.86 3.32 4.73
CA LYS A 154 16.02 4.73 5.15
C LYS A 154 14.71 5.31 5.69
N THR A 155 13.59 4.98 5.06
CA THR A 155 12.26 5.47 5.46
C THR A 155 11.84 4.96 6.81
N TYR A 156 11.91 3.65 7.05
CA TYR A 156 11.51 3.08 8.34
C TYR A 156 12.43 3.54 9.46
N ALA A 157 13.74 3.64 9.23
CA ALA A 157 14.66 4.20 10.20
C ALA A 157 14.32 5.66 10.55
N ALA A 158 14.04 6.49 9.54
CA ALA A 158 13.69 7.89 9.76
C ALA A 158 12.35 8.05 10.51
N VAL A 159 11.34 7.26 10.14
CA VAL A 159 10.02 7.30 10.80
C VAL A 159 10.09 6.77 12.23
N ASP A 160 10.89 5.74 12.50
CA ASP A 160 11.11 5.24 13.87
C ASP A 160 11.78 6.29 14.76
N GLN A 161 12.82 6.97 14.26
CA GLN A 161 13.45 8.09 14.98
C GLN A 161 12.47 9.26 15.19
N GLU A 162 11.65 9.58 14.19
CA GLU A 162 10.61 10.61 14.29
C GLU A 162 9.61 10.28 15.40
N LEU A 163 9.18 9.02 15.50
CA LEU A 163 8.28 8.54 16.55
C LEU A 163 8.92 8.60 17.95
N LYS A 164 10.19 8.22 18.05
CA LYS A 164 10.95 8.28 19.31
C LYS A 164 11.10 9.70 19.85
N LEU A 165 11.21 10.68 18.95
CA LEU A 165 11.37 12.10 19.30
C LEU A 165 10.04 12.86 19.35
N HIS A 166 8.90 12.20 19.13
CA HIS A 166 7.61 12.88 19.01
C HIS A 166 7.12 13.38 20.39
N PRO A 167 6.92 14.70 20.59
CA PRO A 167 6.70 15.28 21.93
C PRO A 167 5.32 14.97 22.53
N GLY A 168 4.38 14.47 21.72
CA GLY A 168 2.99 14.24 22.13
C GLY A 168 2.47 12.83 21.92
N ILE A 169 3.34 11.84 21.64
CA ILE A 169 2.94 10.44 21.48
C ILE A 169 3.92 9.60 22.29
N ASP A 170 3.43 8.91 23.32
CA ASP A 170 4.25 7.96 24.08
C ASP A 170 4.40 6.65 23.32
N THR A 171 5.61 6.42 22.82
CA THR A 171 6.02 5.25 22.05
C THR A 171 6.82 4.23 22.86
N PHE A 172 6.96 4.42 24.18
CA PHE A 172 7.66 3.46 25.04
C PHE A 172 6.89 2.12 25.15
N CYS A 173 5.57 2.22 25.32
CA CYS A 173 4.65 1.07 25.39
C CYS A 173 3.60 1.07 24.27
N SER A 174 3.81 1.85 23.20
CA SER A 174 2.89 1.93 22.06
C SER A 174 3.64 1.81 20.75
N GLY A 175 3.04 1.13 19.79
CA GLY A 175 3.65 0.88 18.50
C GLY A 175 2.62 0.64 17.41
N THR A 176 3.11 0.28 16.24
CA THR A 176 2.28 -0.19 15.13
C THR A 176 3.07 -1.17 14.28
N THR A 177 2.39 -2.13 13.66
CA THR A 177 2.93 -2.82 12.49
C THR A 177 3.00 -1.86 11.30
N ALA A 178 3.73 -2.26 10.26
CA ALA A 178 3.69 -1.60 8.96
C ALA A 178 3.89 -2.63 7.84
N LEU A 179 2.79 -3.01 7.19
CA LEU A 179 2.83 -3.72 5.91
C LEU A 179 2.59 -2.70 4.81
N THR A 180 3.60 -2.44 3.99
CA THR A 180 3.50 -1.50 2.88
C THR A 180 3.95 -2.13 1.57
N LEU A 181 3.44 -1.60 0.46
CA LEU A 181 3.79 -2.04 -0.88
C LEU A 181 3.86 -0.86 -1.83
N VAL A 182 4.74 -0.98 -2.82
CA VAL A 182 4.75 -0.16 -4.02
C VAL A 182 4.62 -1.08 -5.24
N LYS A 183 3.63 -0.80 -6.09
CA LYS A 183 3.60 -1.28 -7.48
C LYS A 183 4.21 -0.20 -8.34
N GLN A 184 5.14 -0.55 -9.22
CA GLN A 184 5.71 0.33 -10.26
C GLN A 184 5.80 -0.47 -11.56
N GLY A 185 4.98 -0.14 -12.56
CA GLY A 185 4.85 -0.98 -13.75
C GLY A 185 4.48 -2.42 -13.36
N GLU A 186 5.25 -3.40 -13.82
CA GLU A 186 5.05 -4.83 -13.51
C GLU A 186 5.72 -5.28 -12.19
N HIS A 187 6.46 -4.38 -11.52
CA HIS A 187 7.16 -4.71 -10.28
C HIS A 187 6.30 -4.42 -9.06
N LEU A 188 6.33 -5.35 -8.11
CA LEU A 188 5.70 -5.22 -6.81
C LEU A 188 6.75 -5.40 -5.71
N VAL A 189 7.01 -4.34 -4.94
CA VAL A 189 7.91 -4.37 -3.78
C VAL A 189 7.08 -4.30 -2.52
N ILE A 190 7.29 -5.24 -1.60
CA ILE A 190 6.56 -5.33 -0.32
C ILE A 190 7.57 -5.21 0.81
N ALA A 191 7.29 -4.34 1.77
CA ALA A 191 8.05 -4.21 3.00
C ALA A 191 7.14 -4.44 4.21
N ASN A 192 7.52 -5.37 5.09
CA ASN A 192 6.73 -5.75 6.25
C ASN A 192 7.53 -5.61 7.54
N VAL A 193 6.94 -4.93 8.52
CA VAL A 193 7.44 -4.82 9.90
C VAL A 193 6.31 -5.21 10.84
N GLY A 194 6.45 -6.33 11.55
CA GLY A 194 5.41 -6.89 12.42
C GLY A 194 4.70 -8.10 11.82
N ASP A 195 3.50 -8.37 12.29
CA ASP A 195 2.73 -9.59 12.04
C ASP A 195 1.50 -9.40 11.11
N SER A 196 1.33 -8.20 10.55
CA SER A 196 0.46 -7.97 9.40
C SER A 196 0.94 -8.78 8.18
N ARG A 197 0.03 -9.12 7.26
CA ARG A 197 0.32 -10.06 6.15
C ARG A 197 -0.26 -9.62 4.82
N ALA A 198 0.53 -9.80 3.76
CA ALA A 198 0.08 -9.70 2.37
C ALA A 198 -0.08 -11.11 1.79
N VAL A 199 -1.07 -11.29 0.91
CA VAL A 199 -1.28 -12.53 0.16
C VAL A 199 -1.40 -12.16 -1.30
N LEU A 200 -0.53 -12.73 -2.14
CA LEU A 200 -0.63 -12.64 -3.58
C LEU A 200 -1.28 -13.93 -4.11
N ALA A 201 -2.22 -13.78 -5.02
CA ALA A 201 -2.85 -14.89 -5.71
C ALA A 201 -2.89 -14.59 -7.20
N THR A 202 -2.63 -15.61 -8.01
CA THR A 202 -2.77 -15.55 -9.46
C THR A 202 -3.84 -16.55 -9.89
N THR A 203 -4.50 -16.29 -11.01
CA THR A 203 -5.34 -17.29 -11.68
C THR A 203 -4.46 -18.04 -12.68
N SER A 204 -4.48 -19.36 -12.68
CA SER A 204 -3.97 -20.17 -13.77
C SER A 204 -4.79 -19.93 -15.03
N ASP A 205 -4.25 -20.35 -16.17
CA ASP A 205 -4.93 -20.28 -17.48
C ASP A 205 -6.26 -21.05 -17.49
N ASP A 206 -6.38 -22.09 -16.66
CA ASP A 206 -7.59 -22.89 -16.45
C ASP A 206 -8.57 -22.27 -15.43
N GLY A 207 -8.27 -21.07 -14.90
CA GLY A 207 -9.07 -20.37 -13.90
C GLY A 207 -8.89 -20.87 -12.46
N HIS A 208 -7.95 -21.79 -12.20
CA HIS A 208 -7.62 -22.24 -10.85
C HIS A 208 -6.70 -21.23 -10.16
N LEU A 209 -7.04 -20.80 -8.95
CA LEU A 209 -6.16 -19.88 -8.22
C LEU A 209 -4.90 -20.63 -7.73
N LEU A 210 -3.73 -20.04 -7.90
CA LEU A 210 -2.47 -20.50 -7.33
C LEU A 210 -2.08 -19.50 -6.23
N TRP A 211 -1.78 -20.00 -5.03
CA TRP A 211 -1.42 -19.19 -3.86
C TRP A 211 -0.47 -19.97 -2.95
N ASP A 212 0.43 -19.26 -2.25
CA ASP A 212 1.65 -19.86 -1.68
C ASP A 212 1.59 -20.24 -0.18
N VAL A 213 0.41 -20.21 0.48
CA VAL A 213 0.31 -20.57 1.91
C VAL A 213 -1.05 -21.20 2.28
N ILE A 214 -1.02 -22.29 3.06
CA ILE A 214 -2.16 -23.16 3.46
C ILE A 214 -3.23 -22.52 4.38
N SER A 215 -2.97 -21.34 4.96
CA SER A 215 -3.94 -20.60 5.79
C SER A 215 -4.68 -19.47 5.06
N ASN A 216 -4.33 -19.19 3.81
CA ASN A 216 -4.78 -17.98 3.09
C ASN A 216 -5.82 -18.29 1.99
N GLN A 217 -6.11 -19.57 1.78
CA GLN A 217 -7.11 -20.15 0.87
C GLN A 217 -8.45 -19.45 0.99
N GLU A 218 -8.98 -19.43 2.21
CA GLU A 218 -10.33 -18.95 2.49
C GLU A 218 -10.43 -17.46 2.14
N ALA A 219 -9.40 -16.67 2.46
CA ALA A 219 -9.35 -15.25 2.12
C ALA A 219 -9.34 -15.04 0.59
N VAL A 220 -8.48 -15.77 -0.13
CA VAL A 220 -8.38 -15.70 -1.60
C VAL A 220 -9.70 -16.15 -2.26
N GLN A 221 -10.32 -17.22 -1.77
CA GLN A 221 -11.61 -17.73 -2.26
C GLN A 221 -12.74 -16.73 -2.01
N ILE A 222 -12.81 -16.11 -0.83
CA ILE A 222 -13.82 -15.09 -0.53
C ILE A 222 -13.68 -13.92 -1.51
N VAL A 223 -12.45 -13.45 -1.75
CA VAL A 223 -12.17 -12.34 -2.66
C VAL A 223 -12.50 -12.71 -4.10
N SER A 224 -12.06 -13.88 -4.59
CA SER A 224 -12.28 -14.32 -5.98
C SER A 224 -13.75 -14.60 -6.28
N LEU A 225 -14.50 -15.15 -5.32
CA LEU A 225 -15.93 -15.43 -5.46
C LEU A 225 -16.81 -14.19 -5.20
N THR A 226 -16.23 -13.02 -4.92
CA THR A 226 -17.01 -11.80 -4.76
C THR A 226 -17.45 -11.29 -6.14
N PRO A 227 -18.76 -11.22 -6.46
CA PRO A 227 -19.22 -10.82 -7.80
C PRO A 227 -18.86 -9.39 -8.17
N VAL A 228 -18.76 -8.51 -7.18
CA VAL A 228 -18.45 -7.08 -7.33
C VAL A 228 -17.12 -6.84 -6.63
N ARG A 229 -16.03 -6.65 -7.39
CA ARG A 229 -14.66 -6.53 -6.87
C ARG A 229 -14.53 -5.40 -5.85
N GLU A 230 -15.28 -4.32 -6.02
CA GLU A 230 -15.40 -3.17 -5.11
C GLU A 230 -15.87 -3.56 -3.71
N LYS A 231 -16.60 -4.67 -3.58
CA LYS A 231 -17.12 -5.20 -2.30
C LYS A 231 -16.23 -6.29 -1.70
N SER A 232 -15.12 -6.67 -2.34
CA SER A 232 -14.29 -7.81 -1.92
C SER A 232 -13.70 -7.64 -0.52
N ALA A 233 -13.09 -6.49 -0.23
CA ALA A 233 -12.53 -6.23 1.10
C ALA A 233 -13.61 -6.23 2.19
N LYS A 234 -14.79 -5.67 1.88
CA LYS A 234 -15.94 -5.68 2.80
C LYS A 234 -16.39 -7.12 3.08
N ARG A 235 -16.56 -7.95 2.04
CA ARG A 235 -16.97 -9.36 2.19
C ARG A 235 -15.95 -10.16 3.00
N LEU A 236 -14.66 -9.92 2.78
CA LEU A 236 -13.57 -10.55 3.53
C LEU A 236 -13.62 -10.19 5.02
N VAL A 237 -13.74 -8.90 5.34
CA VAL A 237 -13.87 -8.41 6.73
C VAL A 237 -15.13 -8.97 7.39
N GLU A 238 -16.26 -9.03 6.69
CA GLU A 238 -17.50 -9.61 7.22
C GLU A 238 -17.38 -11.09 7.54
N HIS A 239 -16.73 -11.88 6.67
CA HIS A 239 -16.43 -13.29 6.94
C HIS A 239 -15.52 -13.45 8.15
N ALA A 240 -14.46 -12.65 8.27
CA ALA A 240 -13.55 -12.69 9.41
C ALA A 240 -14.28 -12.35 10.73
N VAL A 241 -15.13 -11.33 10.72
CA VAL A 241 -15.97 -10.98 11.89
C VAL A 241 -16.91 -12.12 12.26
N HIS A 242 -17.54 -12.77 11.28
CA HIS A 242 -18.44 -13.89 11.53
C HIS A 242 -17.67 -15.09 12.09
N ALA A 243 -16.55 -15.49 11.47
CA ALA A 243 -15.70 -16.57 11.92
C ALA A 243 -15.19 -16.36 13.36
N TRP A 244 -14.83 -15.13 13.73
CA TRP A 244 -14.41 -14.80 15.11
C TRP A 244 -15.50 -15.11 16.14
N LYS A 245 -16.75 -14.71 15.87
CA LYS A 245 -17.89 -14.96 16.77
C LYS A 245 -18.10 -16.45 17.04
N HIS A 246 -17.82 -17.30 16.06
CA HIS A 246 -17.96 -18.74 16.19
C HIS A 246 -16.74 -19.41 16.87
N LYS A 247 -15.51 -19.02 16.48
CA LYS A 247 -14.27 -19.68 16.93
C LYS A 247 -13.73 -19.17 18.27
N LYS A 248 -14.08 -17.94 18.67
CA LYS A 248 -13.48 -17.24 19.84
C LYS A 248 -14.55 -16.67 20.76
N ARG A 249 -15.50 -17.51 21.20
CA ARG A 249 -16.56 -17.12 22.15
C ARG A 249 -15.94 -16.60 23.46
N GLY A 250 -16.42 -15.46 23.95
CA GLY A 250 -15.95 -14.83 25.18
C GLY A 250 -14.69 -13.95 25.03
N ILE A 251 -14.05 -13.90 23.86
CA ILE A 251 -12.87 -13.05 23.62
C ILE A 251 -13.28 -11.82 22.81
N ALA A 252 -12.95 -10.64 23.33
CA ALA A 252 -13.17 -9.37 22.63
C ALA A 252 -12.48 -9.39 21.26
N LYS A 253 -13.29 -9.17 20.22
CA LYS A 253 -12.83 -9.15 18.82
C LYS A 253 -11.86 -8.00 18.60
N ASP A 254 -10.81 -8.25 17.84
CA ASP A 254 -9.88 -7.21 17.41
C ASP A 254 -10.44 -6.28 16.33
N ASP A 255 -9.72 -5.20 16.04
CA ASP A 255 -9.89 -4.46 14.80
C ASP A 255 -9.55 -5.37 13.59
N ILE A 256 -10.25 -5.18 12.47
CA ILE A 256 -10.02 -6.00 11.26
C ILE A 256 -10.02 -5.08 10.06
N SER A 257 -8.90 -5.04 9.36
CA SER A 257 -8.71 -4.25 8.14
C SER A 257 -8.20 -5.12 6.99
N ALA A 258 -8.71 -4.86 5.79
CA ALA A 258 -8.30 -5.53 4.56
C ALA A 258 -8.25 -4.54 3.39
N VAL A 259 -7.26 -4.73 2.53
CA VAL A 259 -7.14 -4.07 1.23
C VAL A 259 -7.05 -5.17 0.17
N CYS A 260 -7.90 -5.09 -0.84
CA CYS A 260 -7.86 -5.97 -2.01
C CYS A 260 -7.44 -5.14 -3.23
N LEU A 261 -6.28 -5.47 -3.78
CA LEU A 261 -5.73 -4.84 -4.99
C LEU A 261 -5.91 -5.79 -6.17
N PHE A 262 -6.49 -5.29 -7.26
CA PHE A 262 -6.64 -6.03 -8.50
C PHE A 262 -5.77 -5.38 -9.58
N PHE A 263 -4.72 -6.08 -10.00
CA PHE A 263 -3.74 -5.59 -10.98
C PHE A 263 -4.11 -5.87 -12.44
N HIS A 264 -5.16 -6.67 -12.69
CA HIS A 264 -5.63 -7.01 -14.03
C HIS A 264 -7.10 -6.64 -14.20
N THR A 265 -7.42 -5.93 -15.28
CA THR A 265 -8.80 -5.86 -15.78
C THR A 265 -9.15 -7.23 -16.35
N SER A 266 -10.19 -7.87 -15.82
CA SER A 266 -10.80 -8.98 -16.52
C SER A 266 -11.27 -8.46 -17.88
N THR A 267 -10.62 -8.90 -18.96
CA THR A 267 -11.29 -8.96 -20.25
C THR A 267 -12.53 -9.82 -20.03
N SER A 268 -13.69 -9.20 -20.14
CA SER A 268 -14.97 -9.87 -19.99
C SER A 268 -15.08 -10.99 -21.01
N GLN A 269 -14.84 -12.23 -20.59
CA GLN A 269 -15.47 -13.38 -21.20
C GLN A 269 -16.50 -13.92 -20.20
N PRO A 270 -17.79 -13.99 -20.57
CA PRO A 270 -18.80 -14.56 -19.69
C PRO A 270 -18.44 -16.01 -19.42
N ILE A 271 -18.28 -16.35 -18.14
CA ILE A 271 -18.20 -17.73 -17.68
C ILE A 271 -19.54 -18.37 -18.03
N ASN A 272 -19.57 -19.20 -19.07
CA ASN A 272 -20.73 -20.03 -19.36
C ASN A 272 -20.96 -20.97 -18.17
N PRO A 273 -22.18 -21.05 -17.62
CA PRO A 273 -22.47 -22.04 -16.59
C PRO A 273 -22.28 -23.43 -17.18
N ILE A 274 -21.41 -24.21 -16.56
CA ILE A 274 -21.11 -25.60 -16.90
C ILE A 274 -22.44 -26.38 -16.95
N GLN A 275 -22.83 -26.84 -18.14
CA GLN A 275 -23.90 -27.84 -18.28
C GLN A 275 -23.38 -29.16 -17.72
N VAL A 276 -24.00 -29.61 -16.62
CA VAL A 276 -23.80 -30.95 -16.09
C VAL A 276 -24.50 -31.93 -17.03
N SER A 277 -23.75 -32.61 -17.90
CA SER A 277 -24.26 -33.78 -18.61
C SER A 277 -24.33 -34.96 -17.65
N LYS A 278 -25.56 -35.39 -17.33
CA LYS A 278 -25.78 -36.70 -16.71
C LYS A 278 -25.39 -37.78 -17.72
N GLN A 279 -24.30 -38.49 -17.48
CA GLN A 279 -24.13 -39.81 -18.08
C GLN A 279 -24.92 -40.81 -17.23
N VAL A 280 -25.98 -41.32 -17.84
CA VAL A 280 -26.70 -42.50 -17.40
C VAL A 280 -25.81 -43.70 -17.70
N ALA A 281 -25.58 -44.54 -16.68
CA ALA A 281 -25.20 -45.93 -16.85
C ALA A 281 -26.39 -46.78 -16.41
#